data_AF-A0A6J7L0W0-F1
#
_entry.id   AF-A0A6J7L0W0-F1
#
_cell.length_a   1.000
_cell.length_b   1.000
_cell.length_c   1.000
_cell.angle_alpha   90.00
_cell.angle_beta   90.00
_cell.angle_gamma   90.00
#
_symmetry.space_group_name_H-M   'P 1'
#
loop_
_entity.id
_entity.type
_entity.pdbx_description
1 polymer ?
#
loop_
_entity_poly.entity_id
_entity_poly.type
_entity_poly.pdbx_seq_one_letter_code
_entity_poly.pdbx_strand_id
1 'polypeptide(L)' 'MLPPDGSPLLTRELLYTAVTRAKHSVTLICTASALTKAIETVTERGSGLIEALA' A
#
# COMPACT_ATOMS: atom_id res chain seq x y z
N MET A 1 -1.89 -10.98 -4.93
CA MET A 1 -1.91 -10.31 -6.24
C MET A 1 -2.05 -8.83 -5.99
N LEU A 2 -1.20 -7.98 -6.60
CA LEU A 2 -1.38 -6.54 -6.50
C LEU A 2 -2.53 -6.07 -7.41
N PRO A 3 -3.19 -4.95 -7.07
CA PRO A 3 -4.08 -4.26 -7.99
C PRO A 3 -3.36 -3.90 -9.30
N PRO A 4 -4.09 -3.67 -10.40
CA PRO A 4 -3.51 -3.21 -11.65
C PRO A 4 -2.93 -1.79 -11.52
N ASP A 5 -2.01 -1.44 -12.43
CA ASP A 5 -1.43 -0.10 -12.52
C ASP A 5 -2.53 0.98 -12.62
N GLY A 6 -2.36 2.08 -11.87
CA GLY A 6 -3.34 3.16 -11.79
C GLY A 6 -4.46 2.94 -10.75
N SER A 7 -4.53 1.78 -10.11
CA SER A 7 -5.47 1.58 -9.00
C SER A 7 -5.12 2.48 -7.80
N PRO A 8 -6.11 3.14 -7.18
CA PRO A 8 -5.88 3.92 -5.96
C PRO A 8 -5.52 3.05 -4.75
N LEU A 9 -5.71 1.73 -4.84
CA LEU A 9 -5.36 0.78 -3.78
C LEU A 9 -3.86 0.45 -3.76
N LEU A 10 -3.12 0.89 -4.77
CA LEU A 10 -1.73 0.52 -4.98
C LEU A 10 -0.83 1.41 -4.11
N THR A 11 -0.92 1.21 -2.79
CA THR A 11 -0.22 2.01 -1.76
C THR A 11 0.73 1.18 -0.92
N ARG A 12 1.69 1.87 -0.28
CA ARG A 12 2.72 1.26 0.56
C ARG A 12 2.10 0.62 1.79
N GLU A 13 1.10 1.26 2.39
CA GLU A 13 0.41 0.75 3.58
C GLU A 13 -0.36 -0.54 3.26
N LEU A 14 -1.00 -0.63 2.09
CA LEU A 14 -1.69 -1.86 1.68
C LEU A 14 -0.69 -2.99 1.43
N LEU A 15 0.41 -2.71 0.71
CA LEU A 15 1.48 -3.67 0.48
C LEU A 15 2.10 -4.16 1.80
N TYR A 16 2.45 -3.24 2.69
CA TYR A 16 3.00 -3.54 4.01
C TYR A 16 2.07 -4.45 4.81
N THR A 17 0.76 -4.15 4.82
CA THR A 17 -0.24 -4.94 5.53
C THR A 17 -0.34 -6.35 4.95
N ALA A 18 -0.34 -6.48 3.62
CA ALA A 18 -0.38 -7.79 2.96
C ALA A 18 0.86 -8.63 3.28
N VAL A 19 2.05 -8.02 3.26
CA VAL A 19 3.33 -8.70 3.55
C VAL A 19 3.42 -9.13 5.01
N THR A 20 3.12 -8.22 5.96
CA THR A 20 3.27 -8.49 7.40
C THR A 20 2.23 -9.45 7.97
N ARG A 21 1.11 -9.67 7.27
CA ARG A 21 0.11 -10.68 7.66
C ARG A 21 0.56 -12.11 7.34
N ALA A 22 1.54 -12.29 6.46
CA ALA A 22 2.08 -13.60 6.14
C ALA A 22 2.92 -14.16 7.31
N LYS A 23 2.69 -15.41 7.70
CA LYS A 23 3.36 -16.03 8.87
C LYS A 23 4.71 -16.67 8.55
N HIS A 24 4.88 -17.19 7.34
CA HIS A 24 6.05 -17.99 6.98
C HIS A 24 6.64 -17.59 5.62
N SER A 25 5.78 -17.38 4.63
CA SER A 25 6.19 -16.96 3.29
C SER A 25 5.10 -16.13 2.62
N VAL A 26 5.50 -15.29 1.66
CA VAL A 26 4.61 -14.49 0.84
C VAL A 26 5.03 -14.61 -0.63
N THR A 27 4.06 -14.78 -1.51
CA THR A 27 4.25 -14.74 -2.96
C THR A 27 3.53 -13.51 -3.51
N LEU A 28 4.30 -12.60 -4.12
CA LEU A 28 3.76 -11.42 -4.77
C LEU A 28 3.53 -11.70 -6.25
N ILE A 29 2.30 -11.51 -6.70
CA ILE A 29 1.91 -11.62 -8.11
C ILE A 29 1.62 -10.20 -8.60
N CYS A 30 2.54 -9.65 -9.37
CA CYS A 30 2.49 -8.30 -9.90
C CYS A 30 3.58 -8.07 -10.96
N THR A 31 3.48 -6.96 -11.69
CA THR A 31 4.59 -6.42 -12.47
C THR A 31 5.59 -5.71 -11.55
N ALA A 32 6.81 -5.47 -12.05
CA ALA A 32 7.77 -4.65 -11.34
C ALA A 32 7.29 -3.18 -11.21
N SER A 33 6.60 -2.65 -12.22
CA SER A 33 6.01 -1.31 -12.19
C SER A 33 5.01 -1.14 -11.05
N ALA A 34 4.08 -2.09 -10.89
CA ALA A 34 3.09 -2.11 -9.83
C ALA A 34 3.76 -2.19 -8.45
N LEU A 35 4.82 -2.99 -8.31
CA LEU A 35 5.53 -3.07 -7.03
C LEU A 35 6.21 -1.75 -6.67
N THR A 36 6.97 -1.16 -7.59
CA THR A 36 7.64 0.13 -7.39
C THR A 36 6.63 1.21 -7.06
N LYS A 37 5.54 1.30 -7.84
CA LYS A 37 4.50 2.30 -7.61
C LYS A 37 3.83 2.14 -6.24
N ALA A 38 3.61 0.90 -5.78
CA ALA A 38 3.05 0.65 -4.46
C ALA A 38 4.00 1.11 -3.35
N ILE A 39 5.30 0.88 -3.49
CA ILE A 39 6.31 1.31 -2.51
C ILE A 39 6.39 2.85 -2.42
N GLU A 40 6.24 3.54 -3.54
CA GLU A 40 6.35 5.00 -3.62
C GLU A 40 5.07 5.74 -3.18
N THR A 41 3.91 5.11 -3.32
CA THR A 41 2.61 5.77 -3.08
C THR A 41 2.20 5.65 -1.60
N VAL A 42 2.20 6.78 -0.89
CA VAL A 42 1.75 6.87 0.51
C VAL A 42 0.26 7.18 0.56
N THR A 43 -0.47 6.52 1.45
CA THR A 43 -1.89 6.82 1.66
C THR A 43 -2.06 8.18 2.34
N GLU A 44 -2.82 9.08 1.70
CA GLU A 44 -3.21 10.37 2.28
C GLU A 44 -4.33 10.21 3.30
N ARG A 45 -4.23 10.90 4.45
CA ARG A 45 -5.23 10.87 5.52
C ARG A 45 -5.96 12.20 5.60
N GLY A 46 -7.25 12.21 5.27
CA GLY A 46 -8.10 13.41 5.26
C GLY A 46 -9.02 13.57 6.47
N SER A 47 -8.66 13.05 7.66
CA SER A 47 -9.62 12.99 8.78
C SER A 47 -9.74 14.27 9.61
N GLY A 48 -8.91 15.30 9.39
CA GLY A 48 -8.92 16.54 10.18
C GLY A 48 -8.46 16.39 11.64
N LEU A 49 -7.97 15.20 12.02
CA LEU A 49 -7.67 14.87 13.42
C LEU A 49 -6.40 15.58 13.91
N ILE A 50 -5.44 15.82 13.03
CA ILE A 50 -4.20 16.52 13.37
C ILE A 50 -4.53 17.97 13.71
N GLU A 51 -5.39 18.59 12.91
CA GLU A 51 -5.87 19.97 13.09
C GLU A 51 -6.72 20.11 14.37
N ALA A 52 -7.50 19.09 14.71
CA ALA A 52 -8.34 19.08 15.92
C ALA A 52 -7.54 18.90 17.24
N LEU A 53 -6.29 18.43 17.16
CA LEU A 53 -5.43 18.16 18.33
C LEU A 53 -4.24 19.14 18.45
N ALA A 54 -4.15 20.13 17.57
CA ALA A 54 -3.13 21.18 17.59
C ALA A 54 -3.47 22.30 18.59
#